data_AF-A0A6P1I9G4-F1
#
_entry.id   AF-A0A6P1I9G4-F1
#
_cell.length_a   1.000
_cell.length_b   1.000
_cell.length_c   1.000
_cell.angle_alpha   90.00
_cell.angle_beta   90.00
_cell.angle_gamma   90.00
#
_symmetry.space_group_name_H-M   'P 1'
#
loop_
_entity.id
_entity.type
_entity.pdbx_description
1 polymer ?
#
loop_
_entity_poly.entity_id
_entity_poly.type
_entity_poly.pdbx_seq_one_letter_code
_entity_poly.pdbx_strand_id
1 'polypeptide(L)'
;MRTQGARSNDKNLANEPADHALGRSRGGLSTKIHALTDTFCCPLTLMLSPGQAGDNPYLAPLLDAHRAHDTEAFRLLADKAYSHPSTRKNLRERRISHTIPERRDQIRRRKAKGSDGGRPPAFDKDRYRERNTVERGFGRLKQWRGNATRYDKYATTFLGGVLFAALVIHHRVRK
;
A
#
# COMPACT_ATOMS: atom_id res chain seq x y z
N MET A 1 -10.91 43.19 -28.11
CA MET A 1 -9.99 42.05 -27.87
C MET A 1 -10.52 41.29 -26.66
N ARG A 2 -11.15 40.12 -26.83
CA ARG A 2 -11.71 39.35 -25.70
C ARG A 2 -10.59 38.51 -25.09
N THR A 3 -10.13 38.88 -23.90
CA THR A 3 -9.25 38.02 -23.09
C THR A 3 -10.04 36.79 -22.68
N GLN A 4 -9.72 35.65 -23.28
CA GLN A 4 -10.26 34.36 -22.87
C GLN A 4 -9.86 34.15 -21.41
N GLY A 5 -10.83 34.00 -20.51
CA GLY A 5 -10.59 33.75 -19.08
C GLY A 5 -9.71 32.51 -18.89
N ALA A 6 -9.05 32.42 -17.72
CA ALA A 6 -8.18 31.30 -17.37
C ALA A 6 -8.87 29.96 -17.66
N ARG A 7 -8.13 29.02 -18.28
CA ARG A 7 -8.65 27.67 -18.59
C ARG A 7 -9.10 27.00 -17.29
N SER A 8 -10.18 26.23 -17.36
CA SER A 8 -10.73 25.50 -16.22
C SER A 8 -9.65 24.64 -15.52
N ASN A 9 -9.62 24.71 -14.19
CA ASN A 9 -8.57 24.12 -13.33
C ASN A 9 -8.62 22.58 -13.28
N ASP A 10 -9.70 21.97 -13.79
CA ASP A 10 -9.89 20.53 -13.96
C ASP A 10 -8.94 19.88 -14.99
N LYS A 11 -8.27 20.72 -15.80
CA LYS A 11 -7.32 20.30 -16.85
C LYS A 11 -5.86 20.31 -16.39
N ASN A 12 -5.53 20.88 -15.23
CA ASN A 12 -4.17 21.12 -14.76
C ASN A 12 -3.99 20.84 -13.26
N LEU A 13 -4.46 19.68 -12.80
CA LEU A 13 -4.13 19.21 -11.45
C LEU A 13 -2.65 18.79 -11.44
N ALA A 14 -1.81 19.57 -10.75
CA ALA A 14 -0.41 19.23 -10.55
C ALA A 14 -0.32 17.83 -9.89
N ASN A 15 0.50 16.94 -10.46
CA ASN A 15 0.72 15.56 -10.00
C ASN A 15 -0.47 14.59 -10.17
N GLU A 16 -1.48 14.92 -10.97
CA GLU A 16 -2.53 13.97 -11.34
C GLU A 16 -1.99 12.94 -12.36
N PRO A 17 -2.06 11.63 -12.09
CA PRO A 17 -1.63 10.63 -13.05
C PRO A 17 -2.57 10.58 -14.26
N ALA A 18 -2.01 10.27 -15.44
CA ALA A 18 -2.77 10.25 -16.70
C ALA A 18 -3.95 9.25 -16.68
N ASP A 19 -3.83 8.17 -15.91
CA ASP A 19 -4.87 7.16 -15.74
C ASP A 19 -5.80 7.45 -14.55
N HIS A 20 -5.60 8.56 -13.82
CA HIS A 20 -6.33 8.91 -12.61
C HIS A 20 -6.30 7.81 -11.53
N ALA A 21 -5.28 6.95 -11.54
CA ALA A 21 -5.20 5.72 -10.77
C ALA A 21 -6.43 4.80 -10.95
N LEU A 22 -7.14 4.93 -12.07
CA LEU A 22 -8.23 4.05 -12.47
C LEU A 22 -7.69 3.00 -13.44
N GLY A 23 -8.17 1.77 -13.33
CA GLY A 23 -7.82 0.76 -14.31
C GLY A 23 -8.65 -0.51 -14.24
N ARG A 24 -8.58 -1.32 -15.30
CA ARG A 24 -9.51 -2.44 -15.50
C ARG A 24 -9.03 -3.69 -14.77
N SER A 25 -9.79 -4.08 -13.76
CA SER A 25 -9.65 -5.37 -13.06
C SER A 25 -10.71 -6.37 -13.53
N ARG A 26 -10.67 -7.61 -13.03
CA ARG A 26 -11.71 -8.62 -13.31
C ARG A 26 -13.11 -8.19 -12.85
N GLY A 27 -13.19 -7.30 -11.86
CA GLY A 27 -14.45 -6.75 -11.35
C GLY A 27 -14.87 -5.43 -11.99
N GLY A 28 -14.23 -5.02 -13.09
CA GLY A 28 -14.47 -3.72 -13.73
C GLY A 28 -13.43 -2.66 -13.37
N LEU A 29 -13.79 -1.40 -13.59
CA LEU A 29 -12.91 -0.25 -13.36
C LEU A 29 -12.70 -0.05 -11.85
N SER A 30 -11.44 -0.06 -11.40
CA SER A 30 -11.12 0.03 -9.98
C SER A 30 -9.77 0.71 -9.73
N THR A 31 -9.52 0.96 -8.45
CA THR A 31 -8.31 1.57 -7.90
C THR A 31 -7.86 0.77 -6.70
N LYS A 32 -6.56 0.65 -6.52
CA LYS A 32 -5.97 0.08 -5.32
C LYS A 32 -5.48 1.20 -4.41
N ILE A 33 -5.82 1.08 -3.14
CA ILE A 33 -5.22 1.86 -2.07
C ILE A 33 -4.14 0.96 -1.47
N HIS A 34 -2.88 1.40 -1.55
CA HIS A 34 -1.75 0.80 -0.84
C HIS A 34 -1.60 1.53 0.49
N ALA A 35 -1.52 0.80 1.59
CA ALA A 35 -1.47 1.39 2.92
C ALA A 35 -0.43 0.72 3.81
N LEU A 36 0.36 1.52 4.54
CA LEU A 36 0.99 1.08 5.79
C LEU A 36 0.04 1.40 6.93
N THR A 37 -0.13 0.46 7.85
CA THR A 37 -1.02 0.60 9.00
C THR A 37 -0.25 0.23 10.27
N ASP A 38 -0.47 0.97 11.35
CA ASP A 38 0.14 0.69 12.65
C ASP A 38 -0.65 -0.33 13.48
N THR A 39 -0.15 -0.62 14.69
CA THR A 39 -0.77 -1.55 15.63
C THR A 39 -2.14 -1.08 16.15
N PHE A 40 -2.44 0.22 16.06
CA PHE A 40 -3.75 0.80 16.42
C PHE A 40 -4.77 0.72 15.28
N CYS A 41 -4.43 0.03 14.18
CA CYS A 41 -5.24 -0.05 12.96
C CYS A 41 -5.43 1.34 12.32
N CYS A 42 -4.42 2.21 12.42
CA CYS A 42 -4.39 3.52 11.78
C CYS A 42 -3.56 3.46 10.49
N PRO A 43 -4.14 3.77 9.32
CA PRO A 43 -3.35 4.00 8.11
C PRO A 43 -2.40 5.18 8.35
N LEU A 44 -1.11 4.99 8.06
CA LEU A 44 -0.05 5.99 8.26
C LEU A 44 0.44 6.58 6.94
N THR A 45 0.55 5.74 5.92
CA THR A 45 1.05 6.14 4.59
C THR A 45 0.20 5.47 3.56
N LEU A 46 -0.23 6.25 2.56
CA LEU A 46 -1.24 5.87 1.59
C LEU A 46 -0.77 6.23 0.19
N MET A 47 -0.96 5.32 -0.77
CA MET A 47 -0.68 5.53 -2.18
C MET A 47 -1.78 4.90 -3.03
N LEU A 48 -1.97 5.42 -4.24
CA LEU A 48 -2.92 4.86 -5.19
C LEU A 48 -2.22 4.19 -6.36
N SER A 49 -2.87 3.18 -6.93
CA SER A 49 -2.55 2.66 -8.24
C SER A 49 -3.81 2.26 -9.02
N PRO A 50 -3.72 2.15 -10.34
CA PRO A 50 -4.75 1.49 -11.15
C PRO A 50 -5.08 0.09 -10.66
N GLY A 51 -6.34 -0.33 -10.86
CA GLY A 51 -6.86 -1.62 -10.40
C GLY A 51 -6.11 -2.87 -10.89
N GLN A 52 -5.53 -2.84 -12.09
CA GLN A 52 -4.73 -3.94 -12.65
C GLN A 52 -3.28 -3.97 -12.16
N ALA A 53 -2.80 -2.89 -11.54
CA ALA A 53 -1.40 -2.80 -11.14
C ALA A 53 -1.07 -3.86 -10.08
N GLY A 54 0.12 -4.46 -10.16
CA GLY A 54 0.59 -5.39 -9.14
C GLY A 54 0.89 -4.66 -7.82
N ASP A 55 0.75 -5.34 -6.69
CA ASP A 55 0.96 -4.70 -5.38
C ASP A 55 2.45 -4.56 -5.03
N ASN A 56 3.26 -5.56 -5.42
CA ASN A 56 4.67 -5.61 -5.04
C ASN A 56 5.52 -4.41 -5.51
N PRO A 57 5.35 -3.87 -6.74
CA PRO A 57 6.05 -2.65 -7.17
C PRO A 57 5.78 -1.41 -6.30
N TYR A 58 4.62 -1.33 -5.64
CA TYR A 58 4.25 -0.18 -4.82
C TYR A 58 4.78 -0.24 -3.39
N LEU A 59 5.31 -1.39 -2.94
CA LEU A 59 5.85 -1.49 -1.59
C LEU A 59 7.05 -0.56 -1.36
N ALA A 60 8.02 -0.54 -2.29
CA ALA A 60 9.22 0.28 -2.11
C ALA A 60 8.90 1.79 -2.09
N PRO A 61 8.13 2.35 -3.05
CA PRO A 61 7.68 3.75 -2.98
C PRO A 61 6.90 4.08 -1.71
N LEU A 62 6.04 3.15 -1.25
CA LEU A 62 5.25 3.36 -0.03
C LEU A 62 6.15 3.44 1.23
N LEU A 63 7.19 2.60 1.29
CA LEU A 63 8.19 2.63 2.35
C LEU A 63 9.06 3.89 2.30
N ASP A 64 9.40 4.36 1.09
CA ASP A 64 10.15 5.62 0.89
C ASP A 64 9.34 6.82 1.39
N ALA A 65 8.06 6.91 1.00
CA ALA A 65 7.18 7.97 1.46
C ALA A 65 6.99 7.96 2.98
N HIS A 66 6.88 6.78 3.59
CA HIS A 66 6.81 6.68 5.04
C HIS A 66 8.08 7.20 5.72
N ARG A 67 9.26 6.78 5.23
CA ARG A 67 10.55 7.21 5.77
C ARG A 67 10.85 8.70 5.59
N ALA A 68 10.20 9.37 4.63
CA ALA A 68 10.30 10.81 4.45
C ALA A 68 9.65 11.60 5.61
N HIS A 69 8.76 10.97 6.38
CA HIS A 69 8.03 11.60 7.47
C HIS A 69 8.29 10.97 8.83
N ASP A 70 8.65 9.69 8.87
CA ASP A 70 8.89 8.93 10.09
C ASP A 70 10.14 8.04 9.93
N THR A 71 11.17 8.36 10.70
CA THR A 71 12.46 7.65 10.66
C THR A 71 12.56 6.50 11.67
N GLU A 72 11.53 6.31 12.50
CA GLU A 72 11.54 5.31 13.56
C GLU A 72 11.72 3.89 13.01
N ALA A 73 12.39 3.05 13.80
CA ALA A 73 12.62 1.68 13.43
C ALA A 73 11.32 0.86 13.62
N PHE A 74 10.92 0.12 12.58
CA PHE A 74 9.74 -0.74 12.65
C PHE A 74 9.98 -2.11 12.00
N ARG A 75 9.06 -3.04 12.28
CA ARG A 75 8.96 -4.31 11.57
C ARG A 75 7.79 -4.29 10.60
N LEU A 76 8.06 -4.59 9.34
CA LEU A 76 7.03 -4.77 8.32
C LEU A 76 6.38 -6.16 8.42
N LEU A 77 5.06 -6.21 8.59
CA LEU A 77 4.26 -7.40 8.35
C LEU A 77 3.61 -7.27 6.97
N ALA A 78 3.84 -8.23 6.08
CA ALA A 78 3.27 -8.17 4.74
C ALA A 78 2.82 -9.54 4.26
N ASP A 79 1.85 -9.51 3.36
CA ASP A 79 1.28 -10.71 2.78
C ASP A 79 2.29 -11.47 1.93
N LYS A 80 1.99 -12.75 1.76
CA LYS A 80 2.75 -13.70 0.92
C LYS A 80 2.92 -13.24 -0.53
N ALA A 81 2.09 -12.33 -1.04
CA ALA A 81 2.29 -11.70 -2.35
C ALA A 81 3.60 -10.90 -2.45
N TYR A 82 4.09 -10.37 -1.32
CA TYR A 82 5.35 -9.62 -1.21
C TYR A 82 6.57 -10.51 -0.95
N SER A 83 6.45 -11.85 -1.07
CA SER A 83 7.53 -12.77 -0.73
C SER A 83 8.65 -12.87 -1.78
N HIS A 84 8.63 -12.03 -2.82
CA HIS A 84 9.59 -12.10 -3.92
C HIS A 84 11.04 -11.86 -3.42
N PRO A 85 12.06 -12.57 -3.96
CA PRO A 85 13.45 -12.40 -3.51
C PRO A 85 13.96 -10.96 -3.61
N SER A 86 13.60 -10.23 -4.66
CA SER A 86 13.97 -8.81 -4.80
C SER A 86 13.37 -7.94 -3.71
N THR A 87 12.13 -8.20 -3.30
CA THR A 87 11.47 -7.50 -2.20
C THR A 87 12.20 -7.71 -0.89
N ARG A 88 12.57 -8.96 -0.57
CA ARG A 88 13.35 -9.26 0.64
C ARG A 88 14.76 -8.66 0.59
N LYS A 89 15.39 -8.61 -0.59
CA LYS A 89 16.69 -7.95 -0.78
C LYS A 89 16.55 -6.45 -0.48
N ASN A 90 15.56 -5.80 -1.07
CA ASN A 90 15.29 -4.37 -0.86
C ASN A 90 15.00 -4.04 0.62
N LEU A 91 14.21 -4.87 1.32
CA LEU A 91 13.95 -4.68 2.76
C LEU A 91 15.23 -4.81 3.60
N ARG A 92 16.14 -5.73 3.25
CA ARG A 92 17.43 -5.88 3.94
C ARG A 92 18.35 -4.68 3.70
N GLU A 93 18.43 -4.18 2.47
CA GLU A 93 19.19 -2.97 2.12
C GLU A 93 18.70 -1.75 2.92
N ARG A 94 17.37 -1.64 3.09
CA ARG A 94 16.72 -0.60 3.90
C ARG A 94 16.77 -0.84 5.42
N ARG A 95 17.40 -1.94 5.86
CA ARG A 95 17.45 -2.40 7.26
C ARG A 95 16.08 -2.51 7.92
N ILE A 96 15.06 -2.89 7.16
CA ILE A 96 13.70 -3.10 7.65
C ILE A 96 13.53 -4.57 8.02
N SER A 97 13.36 -4.81 9.33
CA SER A 97 12.92 -6.09 9.85
C SER A 97 11.57 -6.46 9.24
N HIS A 98 11.36 -7.71 8.82
CA HIS A 98 10.11 -8.10 8.17
C HIS A 98 9.67 -9.52 8.50
N THR A 99 8.35 -9.73 8.52
CA THR A 99 7.71 -11.04 8.62
C THR A 99 6.79 -11.20 7.42
N ILE A 100 7.24 -12.01 6.46
CA ILE A 100 6.52 -12.27 5.20
C ILE A 100 6.55 -13.78 4.96
N PRO A 101 5.40 -14.47 4.84
CA PRO A 101 5.37 -15.90 4.54
C PRO A 101 5.99 -16.20 3.17
N GLU A 102 6.59 -17.38 3.01
CA GLU A 102 7.06 -17.84 1.70
C GLU A 102 5.92 -18.36 0.82
N ARG A 103 6.05 -18.19 -0.51
CA ARG A 103 5.13 -18.84 -1.45
C ARG A 103 5.41 -20.35 -1.57
N ARG A 104 4.37 -21.16 -1.82
CA ARG A 104 4.50 -22.64 -1.81
C ARG A 104 5.45 -23.11 -2.91
N ASP A 105 5.39 -22.48 -4.07
CA ASP A 105 6.29 -22.68 -5.21
C ASP A 105 7.74 -22.27 -4.87
N GLN A 106 7.95 -21.18 -4.13
CA GLN A 106 9.27 -20.78 -3.66
C GLN A 106 9.87 -21.83 -2.71
N ILE A 107 9.08 -22.34 -1.76
CA ILE A 107 9.50 -23.42 -0.86
C ILE A 107 9.86 -24.68 -1.67
N ARG A 108 9.03 -25.07 -2.65
CA ARG A 108 9.29 -26.25 -3.50
C ARG A 108 10.56 -26.06 -4.32
N ARG A 109 10.74 -24.91 -4.97
CA ARG A 109 11.93 -24.58 -5.76
C ARG A 109 13.20 -24.58 -4.90
N ARG A 110 13.11 -24.04 -3.68
CA ARG A 110 14.22 -24.06 -2.72
C ARG A 110 14.59 -25.50 -2.34
N LYS A 111 13.61 -26.32 -1.96
CA LYS A 111 13.83 -27.73 -1.61
C LYS A 111 14.38 -28.56 -2.77
N ALA A 112 13.90 -28.31 -3.99
CA ALA A 112 14.38 -28.98 -5.19
C ALA A 112 15.87 -28.71 -5.50
N LYS A 113 16.42 -27.61 -5.00
CA LYS A 113 17.85 -27.26 -5.13
C LYS A 113 18.74 -27.89 -4.05
N GLY A 114 18.19 -28.65 -3.10
CA GLY A 114 18.99 -29.28 -2.03
C GLY A 114 19.80 -28.26 -1.23
N SER A 115 21.11 -28.52 -1.09
CA SER A 115 22.07 -27.63 -0.41
C SER A 115 22.13 -26.23 -1.04
N ASP A 116 21.99 -26.14 -2.36
CA ASP A 116 22.11 -24.89 -3.12
C ASP A 116 20.86 -24.00 -3.01
N GLY A 117 19.79 -24.51 -2.40
CA GLY A 117 18.58 -23.76 -2.12
C GLY A 117 18.74 -22.73 -1.01
N GLY A 118 19.74 -22.89 -0.14
CA GLY A 118 19.98 -22.01 0.99
C GLY A 118 18.93 -22.11 2.11
N ARG A 119 19.15 -21.32 3.16
CA ARG A 119 18.34 -21.34 4.39
C ARG A 119 16.94 -20.74 4.14
N PRO A 120 15.86 -21.38 4.64
CA PRO A 120 14.53 -20.77 4.63
C PRO A 120 14.52 -19.43 5.39
N PRO A 121 13.83 -18.40 4.88
CA PRO A 121 13.52 -17.19 5.64
C PRO A 121 12.90 -17.51 7.00
N ALA A 122 13.35 -16.82 8.04
CA ALA A 122 12.71 -16.88 9.35
C ALA A 122 11.25 -16.37 9.23
N PHE A 123 10.32 -17.10 9.83
CA PHE A 123 8.90 -16.74 9.85
C PHE A 123 8.35 -16.93 11.26
N ASP A 124 7.85 -15.83 11.82
CA ASP A 124 7.22 -15.78 13.13
C ASP A 124 5.70 -15.76 12.94
N LYS A 125 5.04 -16.85 13.33
CA LYS A 125 3.60 -17.03 13.12
C LYS A 125 2.78 -16.14 14.07
N ASP A 126 3.26 -15.91 15.28
CA ASP A 126 2.54 -15.12 16.28
C ASP A 126 2.57 -13.65 15.91
N ARG A 127 3.72 -13.13 15.51
CA ARG A 127 3.81 -11.77 14.95
C ARG A 127 3.00 -11.62 13.67
N TYR A 128 2.95 -12.65 12.83
CA TYR A 128 2.15 -12.57 11.60
C TYR A 128 0.63 -12.46 11.88
N ARG A 129 0.13 -12.88 13.05
CA ARG A 129 -1.28 -12.69 13.43
C ARG A 129 -1.66 -11.21 13.54
N GLU A 130 -0.70 -10.35 13.88
CA GLU A 130 -0.92 -8.90 14.01
C GLU A 130 -1.21 -8.20 12.68
N ARG A 131 -1.01 -8.86 11.52
CA ARG A 131 -1.37 -8.30 10.21
C ARG A 131 -2.85 -7.95 10.10
N ASN A 132 -3.72 -8.52 10.93
CA ASN A 132 -5.14 -8.15 11.04
C ASN A 132 -5.35 -6.64 11.29
N THR A 133 -4.34 -5.93 11.80
CA THR A 133 -4.35 -4.47 11.92
C THR A 133 -4.58 -3.77 10.58
N VAL A 134 -3.97 -4.25 9.49
CA VAL A 134 -4.17 -3.68 8.14
C VAL A 134 -5.60 -3.91 7.66
N GLU A 135 -6.16 -5.10 7.88
CA GLU A 135 -7.52 -5.46 7.48
C GLU A 135 -8.55 -4.59 8.23
N ARG A 136 -8.37 -4.41 9.54
CA ARG A 136 -9.18 -3.51 10.36
C ARG A 136 -9.00 -2.04 9.98
N GLY A 137 -7.79 -1.62 9.64
CA GLY A 137 -7.51 -0.26 9.14
C GLY A 137 -8.26 0.04 7.85
N PHE A 138 -8.23 -0.89 6.89
CA PHE A 138 -9.05 -0.81 5.68
C PHE A 138 -10.55 -0.87 5.98
N GLY A 139 -10.97 -1.67 6.96
CA GLY A 139 -12.35 -1.69 7.45
C GLY A 139 -12.82 -0.31 7.89
N ARG A 140 -12.00 0.43 8.66
CA ARG A 140 -12.29 1.81 9.08
C ARG A 140 -12.33 2.78 7.90
N LEU A 141 -11.41 2.67 6.94
CA LEU A 141 -11.45 3.48 5.73
C LEU A 141 -12.74 3.25 4.93
N LYS A 142 -13.22 2.00 4.87
CA LYS A 142 -14.44 1.62 4.14
C LYS A 142 -15.74 2.00 4.85
N GLN A 143 -15.71 2.42 6.11
CA GLN A 143 -16.89 3.03 6.75
C GLN A 143 -17.28 4.35 6.06
N TRP A 144 -16.31 5.02 5.43
CA TRP A 144 -16.54 6.18 4.59
C TRP A 144 -16.99 5.69 3.21
N ARG A 145 -18.31 5.72 2.97
CA ARG A 145 -18.92 5.16 1.74
C ARG A 145 -18.32 5.73 0.45
N GLY A 146 -17.95 7.01 0.45
CA GLY A 146 -17.26 7.65 -0.68
C GLY A 146 -15.92 6.97 -1.01
N ASN A 147 -15.15 6.58 0.00
CA ASN A 147 -13.89 5.87 -0.17
C ASN A 147 -14.10 4.40 -0.56
N ALA A 148 -15.14 3.76 -0.02
CA ALA A 148 -15.43 2.35 -0.29
C ALA A 148 -15.83 2.10 -1.74
N THR A 149 -16.61 3.01 -2.32
CA THR A 149 -17.12 2.89 -3.69
C THR A 149 -16.26 3.63 -4.72
N ARG A 150 -15.53 4.69 -4.30
CA ARG A 150 -14.87 5.68 -5.16
C ARG A 150 -15.84 6.31 -6.17
N TYR A 151 -16.37 7.48 -5.82
CA TYR A 151 -17.13 8.31 -6.78
C TYR A 151 -16.25 9.31 -7.54
N ASP A 152 -15.05 9.58 -7.02
CA ASP A 152 -14.13 10.57 -7.57
C ASP A 152 -13.45 10.08 -8.87
N LYS A 153 -13.50 10.92 -9.89
CA LYS A 153 -12.78 10.70 -11.15
C LYS A 153 -11.27 10.82 -10.95
N TYR A 154 -10.81 11.88 -10.31
CA TYR A 154 -9.39 12.22 -10.18
C TYR A 154 -8.73 11.49 -9.00
N ALA A 155 -7.50 11.00 -9.20
CA ALA A 155 -6.71 10.33 -8.17
C ALA A 155 -6.40 11.26 -6.99
N THR A 156 -6.08 12.52 -7.28
CA THR A 156 -5.75 13.52 -6.26
C THR A 156 -6.94 13.80 -5.34
N THR A 157 -8.15 14.00 -5.88
CA THR A 157 -9.37 14.16 -5.09
C THR A 157 -9.67 12.90 -4.27
N PHE A 158 -9.60 11.72 -4.91
CA PHE A 158 -9.83 10.45 -4.22
C PHE A 158 -8.83 10.23 -3.07
N LEU A 159 -7.53 10.44 -3.32
CA LEU A 159 -6.49 10.33 -2.31
C LEU A 159 -6.71 11.34 -1.18
N GLY A 160 -7.12 12.56 -1.50
CA GLY A 160 -7.50 13.57 -0.50
C GLY A 160 -8.60 13.08 0.43
N GLY A 161 -9.66 12.45 -0.10
CA GLY A 161 -10.72 11.84 0.69
C GLY A 161 -10.24 10.66 1.56
N VAL A 162 -9.34 9.83 1.03
CA VAL A 162 -8.73 8.72 1.78
C VAL A 162 -7.82 9.23 2.90
N LEU A 163 -6.99 10.25 2.63
CA LEU A 163 -6.13 10.91 3.61
C LEU A 163 -6.94 11.59 4.71
N PHE A 164 -8.02 12.28 4.34
CA PHE A 164 -8.93 12.90 5.31
C PHE A 164 -9.55 11.86 6.25
N ALA A 165 -10.05 10.74 5.71
CA ALA A 165 -10.55 9.64 6.53
C ALA A 165 -9.47 9.06 7.46
N ALA A 166 -8.23 8.89 6.95
CA ALA A 166 -7.10 8.41 7.75
C ALA A 166 -6.75 9.38 8.89
N LEU A 167 -6.76 10.69 8.65
CA LEU A 167 -6.54 11.72 9.66
C LEU A 167 -7.59 11.65 10.77
N VAL A 168 -8.87 11.53 10.40
CA VAL A 168 -9.96 11.38 11.39
C VAL A 168 -9.79 10.09 12.20
N ILE A 169 -9.40 8.98 11.56
CA ILE A 169 -9.10 7.71 12.25
C ILE A 169 -7.95 7.90 13.23
N HIS A 170 -6.87 8.56 12.80
CA HIS A 170 -5.68 8.83 13.62
C HIS A 170 -6.05 9.55 14.91
N HIS A 171 -6.79 10.66 14.81
CA HIS A 171 -7.25 11.43 15.97
C HIS A 171 -8.19 10.65 16.89
N ARG A 172 -8.92 9.65 16.40
CA ARG A 172 -9.82 8.84 17.22
C ARG A 172 -9.11 7.77 18.02
N VAL A 173 -8.02 7.22 17.49
CA VAL A 173 -7.35 6.04 18.10
C VAL A 173 -6.15 6.40 18.97
N ARG A 174 -5.73 7.66 18.95
CA ARG A 174 -4.61 8.19 19.76
C ARG A 174 -5.05 9.17 20.85
N LYS A 175 -6.32 9.09 21.25
CA LYS A 175 -6.80 9.78 22.46
C LYS A 175 -6.28 9.12 23.72
#